data_AF-A0AA38C3P0-F1
#
_entry.id   AF-A0AA38C3P0-F1
#
_cell.length_a   1.000
_cell.length_b   1.000
_cell.length_c   1.000
_cell.angle_alpha   90.00
_cell.angle_beta   90.00
_cell.angle_gamma   90.00
#
_symmetry.space_group_name_H-M   'P 1'
#
loop_
_entity.id
_entity.type
_entity.pdbx_description
1 polymer ?
#
loop_
_entity_poly.entity_id
_entity_poly.type
_entity_poly.pdbx_seq_one_letter_code
_entity_poly.pdbx_strand_id
1 'polypeptide(L)' 'HHGPARVNFWEDPMSPSKWKEEHFVLISLAGWGTIIYGSYKYFTGGKKDTTPE' A
#
# COMPACT_ATOMS: atom_id res chain seq x y z
N HIS A 1 8.59 4.94 -32.82
CA HIS A 1 9.20 5.04 -31.48
C HIS A 1 8.46 4.11 -30.54
N HIS A 2 9.13 3.08 -30.00
CA HIS A 2 8.60 2.33 -28.86
C HIS A 2 8.47 3.30 -27.68
N GLY A 3 7.38 3.22 -26.92
CA GLY A 3 7.21 4.04 -25.72
C GLY A 3 8.40 3.89 -24.76
N PRO A 4 8.63 4.87 -23.87
CA PRO A 4 9.74 4.80 -22.92
C PRO A 4 9.70 3.49 -22.14
N ALA A 5 10.87 2.84 -22.01
CA ALA A 5 10.99 1.56 -21.32
C ALA A 5 10.43 1.67 -19.90
N ARG A 6 9.62 0.68 -19.49
CA ARG A 6 9.10 0.61 -18.12
C ARG A 6 10.26 0.33 -17.15
N VAL A 7 10.38 1.14 -16.09
CA VAL A 7 11.46 1.06 -15.11
C VAL A 7 11.03 0.34 -13.83
N ASN A 8 11.99 -0.12 -13.04
CA ASN A 8 11.68 -0.65 -11.70
C ASN A 8 11.31 0.51 -10.75
N PHE A 9 10.63 0.20 -9.63
CA PHE A 9 10.22 1.21 -8.65
C PHE A 9 11.40 2.03 -8.12
N TRP A 10 12.50 1.35 -7.80
CA TRP A 10 13.68 1.96 -7.18
C TRP A 10 14.44 2.94 -8.09
N GLU A 11 14.23 2.88 -9.41
CA GLU A 11 14.93 3.73 -10.37
C GLU A 11 14.28 5.11 -10.51
N ASP A 12 12.96 5.18 -10.43
CA ASP A 12 12.20 6.44 -10.53
C ASP A 12 10.97 6.38 -9.60
N PRO A 13 11.15 6.41 -8.26
CA PRO A 13 10.09 6.17 -7.28
C PRO A 13 9.02 7.26 -7.20
N MET A 14 9.18 8.37 -7.94
CA MET A 14 8.20 9.45 -8.01
C MET A 14 7.40 9.45 -9.31
N SER A 15 7.69 8.52 -10.23
CA SER A 15 7.02 8.41 -11.53
C SER A 15 6.28 7.07 -11.69
N PRO A 16 5.18 6.84 -10.96
CA PRO A 16 4.44 5.58 -11.00
C PRO A 16 3.94 5.20 -12.40
N SER A 17 3.67 6.20 -13.25
CA SER A 17 3.26 6.00 -14.64
C SER A 17 4.35 5.38 -15.53
N LYS A 18 5.61 5.34 -15.08
CA LYS A 18 6.74 4.74 -15.80
C LYS A 18 7.12 3.36 -15.27
N TRP A 19 6.55 2.90 -14.17
CA TRP A 19 6.92 1.61 -13.59
C TRP A 19 6.46 0.44 -14.44
N LYS A 20 7.13 -0.71 -14.26
CA LYS A 20 6.57 -2.01 -14.60
C LYS A 20 5.23 -2.18 -13.90
N GLU A 21 4.27 -2.72 -14.63
CA GLU A 21 2.90 -2.87 -14.16
C GLU A 21 2.83 -3.69 -12.87
N GLU A 22 3.62 -4.77 -12.77
CA GLU A 22 3.73 -5.62 -11.59
C GLU A 22 4.11 -4.83 -10.33
N HIS A 23 5.08 -3.93 -10.43
CA HIS A 23 5.51 -3.10 -9.28
C HIS A 23 4.44 -2.08 -8.89
N PHE A 24 3.78 -1.46 -9.87
CA PHE A 24 2.68 -0.55 -9.61
C PHE A 24 1.53 -1.25 -8.88
N VAL A 25 1.16 -2.45 -9.32
CA VAL A 25 0.09 -3.25 -8.71
C VAL A 25 0.47 -3.67 -7.29
N LEU A 26 1.66 -4.26 -7.10
CA LEU A 26 2.11 -4.75 -5.79
C LEU A 26 2.21 -3.63 -4.74
N ILE A 27 2.83 -2.48 -5.09
CA ILE A 27 2.98 -1.35 -4.17
C ILE A 27 1.63 -0.75 -3.83
N SER A 28 0.71 -0.63 -4.80
CA SER A 28 -0.63 -0.12 -4.55
C SER A 28 -1.41 -1.04 -3.61
N LEU A 29 -1.41 -2.35 -3.85
CA LEU A 29 -2.06 -3.34 -2.99
C LEU A 29 -1.46 -3.36 -1.57
N ALA A 30 -0.14 -3.30 -1.47
CA ALA A 30 0.56 -3.23 -0.17
C ALA A 30 0.23 -1.94 0.59
N GLY A 31 0.15 -0.80 -0.11
CA GLY A 31 -0.24 0.49 0.47
C GLY A 31 -1.66 0.45 1.03
N TRP A 32 -2.63 -0.01 0.24
CA TRP A 32 -4.03 -0.15 0.69
C TRP A 32 -4.18 -1.16 1.83
N GLY A 33 -3.52 -2.32 1.74
CA GLY A 33 -3.53 -3.32 2.81
C GLY A 33 -3.01 -2.77 4.14
N THR A 34 -1.92 -1.99 4.09
CA THR A 34 -1.34 -1.34 5.28
C THR A 34 -2.27 -0.29 5.87
N ILE A 35 -2.89 0.55 5.04
CA ILE A 35 -3.83 1.59 5.48
C ILE A 35 -5.08 0.96 6.09
N ILE A 36 -5.66 -0.04 5.44
CA ILE A 36 -6.88 -0.72 5.93
C ILE A 36 -6.59 -1.45 7.24
N TYR A 37 -5.53 -2.26 7.29
CA TYR A 37 -5.18 -2.97 8.52
C TYR A 37 -4.78 -2.03 9.66
N GLY A 38 -3.98 -1.01 9.35
CA GLY A 38 -3.54 -0.01 10.32
C GLY A 38 -4.72 0.77 10.90
N SER A 39 -5.63 1.25 10.05
CA SER A 39 -6.85 1.93 10.49
C SER A 39 -7.78 1.00 11.27
N TYR A 40 -8.03 -0.22 10.79
CA TYR A 40 -8.82 -1.21 11.50
C TYR A 40 -8.27 -1.46 12.91
N LYS A 41 -6.98 -1.76 13.04
CA LYS A 41 -6.34 -2.00 14.34
C LYS A 41 -6.38 -0.76 15.23
N TYR A 42 -6.14 0.42 14.69
CA TYR A 42 -6.18 1.67 15.44
C TYR A 42 -7.57 1.95 16.03
N PHE A 43 -8.63 1.73 15.26
CA PHE A 43 -10.01 2.00 15.72
C PHE A 43 -10.64 0.84 16.51
N THR A 44 -10.22 -0.41 16.30
CA THR A 44 -10.83 -1.59 16.95
C THR A 44 -10.01 -2.18 18.09
N GLY A 45 -8.69 -1.98 18.11
CA GLY A 45 -7.77 -2.57 19.09
C GLY A 45 -7.81 -1.94 20.50
N GLY A 46 -8.67 -0.94 20.73
CA GLY A 46 -8.82 -0.23 22.01
C GLY A 46 -9.93 -0.73 22.93
N LYS A 47 -10.72 -1.74 22.53
CA LYS A 47 -11.81 -2.26 23.37
C LYS A 47 -11.23 -3.19 24.44
N LYS A 48 -10.86 -2.61 25.58
CA LYS A 48 -10.65 -3.36 26.83
C LYS A 48 -12.03 -3.78 27.32
N ASP A 49 -12.29 -5.08 27.35
CA ASP A 49 -13.49 -5.65 27.95
C ASP A 49 -13.57 -5.15 29.40
N THR A 50 -14.46 -4.21 29.66
CA THR A 50 -14.91 -3.94 31.02
C THR A 50 -16.07 -4.88 31.24
N THR A 51 -15.78 -6.09 31.69
CA THR A 51 -16.78 -6.96 32.31
C THR A 51 -17.23 -6.27 33.59
N PRO A 52 -18.48 -5.81 33.72
CA PRO A 52 -19.01 -5.42 35.01
C PRO A 52 -19.41 -6.71 35.74
N GLU A 53 -18.74 -7.00 36.87
CA GLU A 53 -19.29 -7.87 37.93
C GLU A 53 -20.49 -7.20 38.61
#